data_AF-A0A956G7E5-F1
#
_entry.id   AF-A0A956G7E5-F1
#
_cell.length_a   1.000
_cell.length_b   1.000
_cell.length_c   1.000
_cell.angle_alpha   90.00
_cell.angle_beta   90.00
_cell.angle_gamma   90.00
#
_symmetry.space_group_name_H-M   'P 1'
#
loop_
_entity.id
_entity.type
_entity.pdbx_description
1 polymer ?
#
loop_
_entity_poly.entity_id
_entity_poly.type
_entity_poly.pdbx_seq_one_letter_code
_entity_poly.pdbx_strand_id
1 'polypeptide(L)'
;MLAVVSAALSTATACGLTVTNERPTYKDLDAPERSAIAVILAELSGLNRQITSRTTYSIASAIDKEKIHVSFEGLIFTANFGDGAIHVSVWENLTEAQQLKVMKWFGKPSLAAAKTAYETFFYRFTAVSQGVKQYMYEVLTPAWIFGNRSLFNIERDSIRAALSYYRDSGQSSMWSFLDGICAPVKAQYNAQYLSKFDKKYLASNFQSLANPEDPTGYVYFMCKWIEMGKEDSVNLTTEFVWLQNLPALEAAHDANGG
;
A
#
# COMPACT_ATOMS: atom_id res chain seq x y z
N MET A 1 39.78 -25.00 15.10
CA MET A 1 38.80 -24.27 15.93
C MET A 1 37.97 -23.40 15.01
N LEU A 2 36.78 -23.85 14.62
CA LEU A 2 35.80 -23.01 13.91
C LEU A 2 35.06 -22.19 14.97
N ALA A 3 35.26 -20.88 14.95
CA ALA A 3 34.45 -19.96 15.74
C ALA A 3 33.08 -19.83 15.07
N VAL A 4 32.07 -20.41 15.71
CA VAL A 4 30.66 -20.15 15.44
C VAL A 4 30.41 -18.69 15.81
N VAL A 5 30.29 -17.81 14.81
CA VAL A 5 29.82 -16.45 15.03
C VAL A 5 28.31 -16.54 15.17
N SER A 6 27.85 -16.60 16.41
CA SER A 6 26.44 -16.34 16.74
C SER A 6 26.10 -14.92 16.30
N ALA A 7 25.38 -14.78 15.20
CA ALA A 7 24.78 -13.51 14.82
C ALA A 7 23.72 -13.17 15.88
N ALA A 8 23.94 -12.06 16.58
CA ALA A 8 23.03 -11.58 17.61
C ALA A 8 21.70 -11.16 16.96
N LEU A 9 20.64 -11.90 17.30
CA LEU A 9 19.25 -11.60 17.00
C LEU A 9 18.91 -10.18 17.49
N SER A 10 18.73 -9.24 16.58
CA SER A 10 18.12 -7.95 16.91
C SER A 10 16.70 -7.97 16.37
N THR A 11 15.72 -8.03 17.26
CA THR A 11 14.31 -7.81 16.95
C THR A 11 14.05 -6.31 17.00
N ALA A 12 13.75 -5.70 15.85
CA ALA A 12 13.24 -4.32 15.82
C ALA A 12 11.72 -4.36 15.92
N THR A 13 11.17 -4.01 17.08
CA THR A 13 9.74 -3.86 17.32
C THR A 13 9.25 -2.52 16.78
N ALA A 14 8.94 -2.47 15.50
CA ALA A 14 8.05 -1.44 14.95
C ALA A 14 6.67 -2.08 14.70
N CYS A 15 5.62 -1.54 15.34
CA CYS A 15 4.22 -1.87 15.08
C CYS A 15 3.73 -3.32 15.37
N GLY A 16 4.26 -4.02 16.37
CA GLY A 16 3.71 -5.34 16.78
C GLY A 16 3.87 -6.45 15.74
N LEU A 17 4.62 -6.18 14.67
CA LEU A 17 5.08 -7.15 13.69
C LEU A 17 6.48 -7.58 14.09
N THR A 18 6.65 -8.85 14.46
CA THR A 18 7.98 -9.45 14.58
C THR A 18 8.53 -9.63 13.18
N VAL A 19 9.19 -8.61 12.64
CA VAL A 19 9.97 -8.76 11.42
C VAL A 19 11.29 -9.42 11.84
N THR A 20 11.45 -10.70 11.59
CA THR A 20 12.78 -11.33 11.69
C THR A 20 13.69 -10.62 10.71
N ASN A 21 14.79 -10.05 11.21
CA ASN A 21 15.73 -9.26 10.42
C ASN A 21 16.47 -10.08 9.34
N GLU A 22 16.27 -11.41 9.29
CA GLU A 22 16.66 -12.25 8.18
C GLU A 22 15.52 -12.31 7.17
N ARG A 23 15.47 -11.31 6.28
CA ARG A 23 14.62 -11.36 5.09
C ARG A 23 15.35 -12.20 4.03
N PRO A 24 14.70 -13.20 3.41
CA PRO A 24 15.34 -13.96 2.35
C PRO A 24 15.72 -13.04 1.20
N THR A 25 16.90 -13.27 0.61
CA THR A 25 17.32 -12.51 -0.57
C THR A 25 16.58 -13.01 -1.80
N TYR A 26 16.52 -12.22 -2.87
CA TYR A 26 15.75 -12.60 -4.08
C TYR A 26 16.12 -13.99 -4.65
N LYS A 27 17.38 -14.41 -4.51
CA LYS A 27 17.85 -15.73 -4.96
C LYS A 27 17.26 -16.89 -4.14
N ASP A 28 16.90 -16.64 -2.88
CA ASP A 28 16.43 -17.66 -1.93
C ASP A 28 14.89 -17.80 -1.97
N LEU A 29 14.21 -16.86 -2.63
CA LEU A 29 12.76 -16.87 -2.81
C LEU A 29 12.29 -18.05 -3.67
N ASP A 30 11.05 -18.46 -3.48
CA ASP A 30 10.42 -19.47 -4.32
C ASP A 30 9.84 -18.86 -5.63
N ALA A 31 9.21 -19.69 -6.47
CA ALA A 31 8.67 -19.23 -7.74
C ALA A 31 7.48 -18.26 -7.59
N PRO A 32 6.47 -18.52 -6.74
CA PRO A 32 5.41 -17.55 -6.43
C PRO A 32 5.91 -16.19 -5.96
N GLU A 33 6.87 -16.17 -5.04
CA GLU A 33 7.47 -14.93 -4.50
C GLU A 33 8.18 -14.12 -5.58
N ARG A 34 9.01 -14.78 -6.39
CA ARG A 34 9.67 -14.11 -7.53
C ARG A 34 8.67 -13.58 -8.55
N SER A 35 7.58 -14.29 -8.78
CA SER A 35 6.49 -13.86 -9.67
C SER A 35 5.79 -12.62 -9.14
N ALA A 36 5.47 -12.58 -7.84
CA ALA A 36 4.89 -11.40 -7.19
C ALA A 36 5.81 -10.18 -7.30
N ILE A 37 7.12 -10.35 -7.04
CA ILE A 37 8.11 -9.28 -7.20
C ILE A 37 8.15 -8.78 -8.65
N ALA A 38 8.13 -9.67 -9.64
CA ALA A 38 8.16 -9.26 -11.04
C ALA A 38 6.94 -8.40 -11.43
N VAL A 39 5.74 -8.78 -10.96
CA VAL A 39 4.51 -7.99 -11.16
C VAL A 39 4.63 -6.61 -10.50
N ILE A 40 5.07 -6.56 -9.24
CA ILE A 40 5.23 -5.32 -8.48
C ILE A 40 6.26 -4.39 -9.15
N LEU A 41 7.43 -4.92 -9.53
CA LEU A 41 8.47 -4.14 -10.22
C LEU A 41 7.97 -3.55 -11.54
N ALA A 42 7.16 -4.30 -12.29
CA ALA A 42 6.59 -3.81 -13.54
C ALA A 42 5.66 -2.60 -13.29
N GLU A 43 4.80 -2.68 -12.28
CA GLU A 43 3.89 -1.59 -11.90
C GLU A 43 4.65 -0.38 -11.34
N LEU A 44 5.64 -0.58 -10.47
CA LEU A 44 6.49 0.49 -9.96
C LEU A 44 7.30 1.17 -11.06
N SER A 45 7.81 0.39 -12.03
CA SER A 45 8.49 0.93 -13.20
C SER A 45 7.55 1.77 -14.06
N GLY A 46 6.29 1.33 -14.21
CA GLY A 46 5.23 2.10 -14.88
C GLY A 46 4.97 3.44 -14.19
N LEU A 47 4.76 3.40 -12.87
CA LEU A 47 4.57 4.59 -12.04
C LEU A 47 5.77 5.54 -12.15
N ASN A 48 7.00 5.03 -12.00
CA ASN A 48 8.21 5.85 -12.04
C ASN A 48 8.39 6.56 -13.37
N ARG A 49 8.11 5.92 -14.50
CA ARG A 49 8.12 6.60 -15.81
C ARG A 49 7.15 7.78 -15.86
N GLN A 50 5.97 7.65 -15.25
CA GLN A 50 4.99 8.74 -15.20
C GLN A 50 5.47 9.87 -14.27
N ILE A 51 6.08 9.54 -13.13
CA ILE A 51 6.68 10.53 -12.21
C ILE A 51 7.79 11.31 -12.92
N THR A 52 8.81 10.62 -13.46
CA THR A 52 10.00 11.26 -14.04
C THR A 52 9.70 12.05 -15.32
N SER A 53 8.60 11.74 -16.02
CA SER A 53 8.15 12.55 -17.17
C SER A 53 7.52 13.89 -16.78
N ARG A 54 7.22 14.13 -15.49
CA ARG A 54 6.48 15.30 -14.99
C ARG A 54 7.19 16.02 -13.85
N THR A 55 8.14 15.37 -13.19
CA THR A 55 8.84 15.90 -12.01
C THR A 55 10.33 15.55 -12.09
N THR A 56 11.13 16.25 -11.28
CA THR A 56 12.58 15.96 -11.14
C THR A 56 12.89 14.82 -10.19
N TYR A 57 11.86 14.23 -9.58
CA TYR A 57 11.99 13.18 -8.57
C TYR A 57 11.79 11.79 -9.21
N SER A 58 12.18 10.75 -8.48
CA SER A 58 11.96 9.37 -8.89
C SER A 58 11.74 8.49 -7.66
N ILE A 59 11.18 7.30 -7.87
CA ILE A 59 11.13 6.23 -6.87
C ILE A 59 12.09 5.10 -7.21
N ALA A 60 13.17 5.39 -7.96
CA ALA A 60 14.12 4.38 -8.40
C ALA A 60 14.72 3.56 -7.23
N SER A 61 14.83 4.17 -6.05
CA SER A 61 15.23 3.53 -4.79
C SER A 61 14.36 2.33 -4.37
N ALA A 62 13.07 2.33 -4.75
CA ALA A 62 12.13 1.24 -4.48
C ALA A 62 11.95 0.29 -5.68
N ILE A 63 12.56 0.57 -6.83
CA ILE A 63 12.56 -0.32 -8.01
C ILE A 63 13.79 -1.23 -7.91
N ASP A 64 13.84 -1.99 -6.84
CA ASP A 64 14.85 -2.99 -6.57
C ASP A 64 14.14 -4.23 -6.05
N LYS A 65 14.46 -5.38 -6.63
CA LYS A 65 13.90 -6.67 -6.23
C LYS A 65 14.25 -7.02 -4.77
N GLU A 66 15.37 -6.53 -4.25
CA GLU A 66 15.77 -6.72 -2.84
C GLU A 66 15.03 -5.75 -1.90
N LYS A 67 14.27 -4.79 -2.43
CA LYS A 67 13.43 -3.84 -1.68
C LYS A 67 11.94 -4.19 -1.72
N ILE A 68 11.58 -5.36 -2.25
CA ILE A 68 10.22 -5.87 -2.24
C ILE A 68 10.21 -7.15 -1.41
N HIS A 69 9.73 -7.06 -0.18
CA HIS A 69 9.65 -8.20 0.73
C HIS A 69 8.31 -8.90 0.55
N VAL A 70 8.37 -10.22 0.36
CA VAL A 70 7.20 -11.02 -0.04
C VAL A 70 6.88 -12.20 0.90
N SER A 71 7.84 -12.57 1.76
CA SER A 71 7.83 -13.81 2.56
C SER A 71 7.12 -13.69 3.91
N PHE A 72 5.97 -13.01 3.96
CA PHE A 72 5.19 -12.86 5.19
C PHE A 72 4.19 -14.01 5.32
N GLU A 73 4.63 -15.08 5.98
CA GLU A 73 3.80 -16.26 6.24
C GLU A 73 2.63 -15.95 7.20
N GLY A 74 1.44 -16.46 6.83
CA GLY A 74 0.25 -16.40 7.67
C GLY A 74 -0.28 -15.00 7.97
N LEU A 75 0.08 -14.00 7.16
CA LEU A 75 -0.33 -12.61 7.34
C LEU A 75 -0.86 -12.05 6.02
N ILE A 76 -1.91 -11.23 6.06
CA ILE A 76 -2.32 -10.37 4.94
C ILE A 76 -1.73 -8.99 5.19
N PHE A 77 -0.68 -8.66 4.44
CA PHE A 77 0.07 -7.45 4.70
C PHE A 77 0.42 -6.71 3.40
N THR A 78 0.30 -5.38 3.41
CA THR A 78 0.87 -4.51 2.39
C THR A 78 1.26 -3.17 3.02
N ALA A 79 2.52 -2.76 2.91
CA ALA A 79 2.98 -1.52 3.53
C ALA A 79 4.24 -0.97 2.86
N ASN A 80 4.46 0.33 3.03
CA ASN A 80 5.75 0.99 2.94
C ASN A 80 5.85 1.90 4.16
N PHE A 81 6.93 1.73 4.94
CA PHE A 81 7.13 2.43 6.22
C PHE A 81 8.12 3.59 6.13
N GLY A 82 8.49 4.00 4.92
CA GLY A 82 9.56 4.97 4.70
C GLY A 82 10.96 4.35 4.83
N ASP A 83 11.07 3.02 4.90
CA ASP A 83 12.35 2.27 4.89
C ASP A 83 12.88 2.03 3.47
N GLY A 84 12.23 2.64 2.47
CA GLY A 84 12.55 2.47 1.05
C GLY A 84 12.19 1.09 0.51
N ALA A 85 11.35 0.33 1.22
CA ALA A 85 10.91 -1.00 0.81
C ALA A 85 9.39 -1.12 0.77
N ILE A 86 8.91 -2.02 -0.09
CA ILE A 86 7.52 -2.44 -0.16
C ILE A 86 7.42 -3.83 0.45
N HIS A 87 6.49 -3.98 1.37
CA HIS A 87 6.21 -5.23 2.04
C HIS A 87 4.86 -5.72 1.57
N VAL A 88 4.74 -6.98 1.16
CA VAL A 88 3.48 -7.56 0.70
C VAL A 88 3.45 -9.06 0.97
N SER A 89 2.32 -9.65 1.34
CA SER A 89 2.24 -11.11 1.48
C SER A 89 1.94 -11.78 0.14
N VAL A 90 2.63 -12.86 -0.21
CA VAL A 90 2.17 -13.70 -1.34
C VAL A 90 0.96 -14.54 -0.96
N TRP A 91 0.11 -14.84 -1.95
CA TRP A 91 -1.14 -15.57 -1.77
C TRP A 91 -0.90 -16.97 -1.21
N GLU A 92 0.14 -17.64 -1.72
CA GLU A 92 0.58 -18.97 -1.31
C GLU A 92 1.00 -19.02 0.16
N ASN A 93 1.43 -17.89 0.72
CA ASN A 93 1.85 -17.78 2.12
C ASN A 93 0.67 -17.51 3.07
N LEU A 94 -0.53 -17.24 2.54
CA LEU A 94 -1.73 -17.05 3.35
C LEU A 94 -2.26 -18.39 3.86
N THR A 95 -2.70 -18.41 5.12
CA THR A 95 -3.45 -19.57 5.65
C THR A 95 -4.76 -19.76 4.89
N GLU A 96 -5.30 -20.99 4.89
CA GLU A 96 -6.61 -21.27 4.27
C GLU A 96 -7.72 -20.36 4.82
N ALA A 97 -7.72 -20.10 6.13
CA ALA A 97 -8.67 -19.18 6.76
C ALA A 97 -8.56 -17.75 6.20
N GLN A 98 -7.34 -17.27 5.91
CA GLN A 98 -7.11 -15.97 5.29
C GLN A 98 -7.51 -15.96 3.82
N GLN A 99 -7.21 -17.01 3.07
CA GLN A 99 -7.64 -17.13 1.67
C GLN A 99 -9.18 -17.13 1.55
N LEU A 100 -9.88 -17.86 2.42
CA LEU A 100 -11.34 -17.84 2.52
C LEU A 100 -11.87 -16.47 2.96
N LYS A 101 -11.16 -15.79 3.85
CA LYS A 101 -11.50 -14.42 4.26
C LYS A 101 -11.43 -13.44 3.07
N VAL A 102 -10.36 -13.48 2.29
CA VAL A 102 -10.23 -12.67 1.07
C VAL A 102 -11.32 -13.00 0.06
N MET A 103 -11.60 -14.29 -0.14
CA MET A 103 -12.69 -14.75 -1.01
C MET A 103 -14.03 -14.13 -0.60
N LYS A 104 -14.32 -14.12 0.71
CA LYS A 104 -15.51 -13.50 1.28
C LYS A 104 -15.52 -11.99 1.08
N TRP A 105 -14.43 -11.29 1.42
CA TRP A 105 -14.31 -9.84 1.26
C TRP A 105 -14.64 -9.38 -0.16
N PHE A 106 -14.02 -10.01 -1.15
CA PHE A 106 -14.17 -9.63 -2.56
C PHE A 106 -15.34 -10.30 -3.27
N GLY A 107 -16.21 -11.01 -2.53
CA GLY A 107 -17.39 -11.69 -3.05
C GLY A 107 -17.08 -12.67 -4.18
N LYS A 108 -15.95 -13.39 -4.11
CA LYS A 108 -15.51 -14.32 -5.16
C LYS A 108 -16.10 -15.71 -4.96
N PRO A 109 -16.50 -16.41 -6.04
CA PRO A 109 -17.17 -17.70 -5.93
C PRO A 109 -16.21 -18.88 -5.65
N SER A 110 -14.90 -18.66 -5.74
CA SER A 110 -13.89 -19.70 -5.55
C SER A 110 -12.55 -19.11 -5.11
N LEU A 111 -11.68 -19.95 -4.53
CA LEU A 111 -10.32 -19.56 -4.14
C LEU A 111 -9.47 -19.14 -5.34
N ALA A 112 -9.66 -19.73 -6.52
CA ALA A 112 -8.94 -19.32 -7.74
C ALA A 112 -9.33 -17.89 -8.19
N ALA A 113 -10.62 -17.55 -8.14
CA ALA A 113 -11.09 -16.20 -8.42
C ALA A 113 -10.67 -15.21 -7.32
N ALA A 114 -10.63 -15.65 -6.06
CA ALA A 114 -10.12 -14.86 -4.94
C ALA A 114 -8.62 -14.57 -5.08
N LYS A 115 -7.82 -15.55 -5.47
CA LYS A 115 -6.40 -15.38 -5.80
C LYS A 115 -6.21 -14.30 -6.84
N THR A 116 -6.88 -14.42 -8.00
CA THR A 116 -6.76 -13.42 -9.07
C THR A 116 -7.11 -12.00 -8.58
N ALA A 117 -8.15 -11.88 -7.75
CA ALA A 117 -8.54 -10.60 -7.15
C ALA A 117 -7.50 -10.09 -6.13
N TYR A 118 -6.96 -10.97 -5.30
CA TYR A 118 -5.90 -10.65 -4.34
C TYR A 118 -4.65 -10.14 -5.05
N GLU A 119 -4.16 -10.86 -6.04
CA GLU A 119 -2.96 -10.49 -6.78
C GLU A 119 -3.15 -9.17 -7.53
N THR A 120 -4.31 -8.98 -8.18
CA THR A 120 -4.62 -7.73 -8.87
C THR A 120 -4.72 -6.56 -7.88
N PHE A 121 -5.36 -6.76 -6.73
CA PHE A 121 -5.52 -5.70 -5.75
C PHE A 121 -4.21 -5.40 -5.03
N PHE A 122 -3.53 -6.39 -4.45
CA PHE A 122 -2.35 -6.18 -3.61
C PHE A 122 -1.05 -6.04 -4.40
N TYR A 123 -0.83 -6.81 -5.48
CA TYR A 123 0.46 -6.77 -6.21
C TYR A 123 0.48 -5.67 -7.26
N ARG A 124 -0.69 -5.15 -7.63
CA ARG A 124 -0.80 -4.09 -8.65
C ARG A 124 -1.33 -2.81 -8.03
N PHE A 125 -2.58 -2.80 -7.57
CA PHE A 125 -3.17 -1.55 -7.09
C PHE A 125 -2.51 -1.02 -5.81
N THR A 126 -2.45 -1.81 -4.73
CA THR A 126 -1.86 -1.34 -3.48
C THR A 126 -0.35 -1.17 -3.61
N ALA A 127 0.35 -2.00 -4.39
CA ALA A 127 1.76 -1.81 -4.72
C ALA A 127 2.04 -0.43 -5.35
N VAL A 128 1.24 0.01 -6.32
CA VAL A 128 1.33 1.37 -6.88
C VAL A 128 1.05 2.42 -5.79
N SER A 129 0.03 2.22 -4.95
CA SER A 129 -0.26 3.12 -3.82
C SER A 129 0.93 3.24 -2.85
N GLN A 130 1.61 2.12 -2.52
CA GLN A 130 2.83 2.14 -1.71
C GLN A 130 4.00 2.81 -2.45
N GLY A 131 4.10 2.65 -3.77
CA GLY A 131 5.04 3.38 -4.61
C GLY A 131 4.79 4.90 -4.61
N VAL A 132 3.52 5.33 -4.59
CA VAL A 132 3.18 6.74 -4.40
C VAL A 132 3.62 7.22 -3.02
N LYS A 133 3.42 6.43 -1.95
CA LYS A 133 3.96 6.81 -0.63
C LYS A 133 5.48 6.95 -0.66
N GLN A 134 6.19 6.05 -1.35
CA GLN A 134 7.62 6.20 -1.56
C GLN A 134 7.92 7.54 -2.23
N TYR A 135 7.21 7.90 -3.29
CA TYR A 135 7.37 9.20 -3.94
C TYR A 135 7.16 10.37 -2.96
N MET A 136 6.16 10.29 -2.09
CA MET A 136 5.98 11.28 -1.02
C MET A 136 7.19 11.35 -0.09
N TYR A 137 7.75 10.21 0.33
CA TYR A 137 8.96 10.16 1.14
C TYR A 137 10.19 10.75 0.43
N GLU A 138 10.33 10.53 -0.88
CA GLU A 138 11.45 11.09 -1.67
C GLU A 138 11.31 12.62 -1.85
N VAL A 139 10.08 13.15 -1.95
CA VAL A 139 9.83 14.58 -2.11
C VAL A 139 9.93 15.35 -0.79
N LEU A 140 9.29 14.83 0.27
CA LEU A 140 9.07 15.56 1.51
C LEU A 140 9.91 15.05 2.69
N THR A 141 10.56 13.91 2.56
CA THR A 141 11.22 13.13 3.64
C THR A 141 10.23 12.44 4.61
N PRO A 142 10.59 11.27 5.16
CA PRO A 142 9.76 10.60 6.17
C PRO A 142 9.51 11.46 7.42
N ALA A 143 10.54 12.17 7.91
CA ALA A 143 10.44 12.98 9.12
C ALA A 143 9.40 14.09 9.00
N TRP A 144 9.39 14.80 7.86
CA TRP A 144 8.39 15.83 7.60
C TRP A 144 6.98 15.23 7.51
N ILE A 145 6.83 14.12 6.80
CA ILE A 145 5.53 13.48 6.61
C ILE A 145 4.96 13.02 7.96
N PHE A 146 5.73 12.33 8.79
CA PHE A 146 5.23 11.90 10.10
C PHE A 146 4.99 13.07 11.07
N GLY A 147 5.72 14.18 10.91
CA GLY A 147 5.54 15.38 11.74
C GLY A 147 4.32 16.24 11.36
N ASN A 148 3.98 16.32 10.07
CA ASN A 148 3.00 17.29 9.57
C ASN A 148 1.75 16.64 8.97
N ARG A 149 1.79 15.35 8.64
CA ARG A 149 0.71 14.67 7.93
C ARG A 149 0.10 13.57 8.77
N SER A 150 -1.22 13.60 8.89
CA SER A 150 -1.94 12.46 9.45
C SER A 150 -1.92 11.27 8.52
N LEU A 151 -1.76 10.08 9.09
CA LEU A 151 -1.83 8.80 8.37
C LEU A 151 -3.04 8.69 7.45
N PHE A 152 -4.22 9.16 7.89
CA PHE A 152 -5.44 9.19 7.06
C PHE A 152 -5.23 9.90 5.71
N ASN A 153 -4.58 11.07 5.71
CA ASN A 153 -4.34 11.85 4.50
C ASN A 153 -3.28 11.18 3.62
N ILE A 154 -2.23 10.60 4.22
CA ILE A 154 -1.19 9.89 3.47
C ILE A 154 -1.81 8.71 2.72
N GLU A 155 -2.60 7.88 3.41
CA GLU A 155 -3.29 6.73 2.81
C GLU A 155 -4.24 7.19 1.69
N ARG A 156 -5.16 8.12 1.99
CA ARG A 156 -6.11 8.69 1.02
C ARG A 156 -5.41 9.22 -0.23
N ASP A 157 -4.42 10.08 -0.06
CA ASP A 157 -3.76 10.77 -1.18
C ASP A 157 -2.93 9.78 -2.01
N SER A 158 -2.32 8.77 -1.37
CA SER A 158 -1.63 7.71 -2.09
C SER A 158 -2.55 6.88 -2.98
N ILE A 159 -3.76 6.58 -2.49
CA ILE A 159 -4.81 5.87 -3.23
C ILE A 159 -5.32 6.74 -4.38
N ARG A 160 -5.55 8.03 -4.13
CA ARG A 160 -6.01 8.99 -5.15
C ARG A 160 -5.02 9.13 -6.31
N ALA A 161 -3.73 9.25 -6.01
CA ALA A 161 -2.71 9.32 -7.06
C ALA A 161 -2.52 7.97 -7.77
N ALA A 162 -2.66 6.84 -7.08
CA ALA A 162 -2.65 5.52 -7.72
C ALA A 162 -3.81 5.37 -8.71
N LEU A 163 -5.02 5.81 -8.35
CA LEU A 163 -6.17 5.85 -9.27
C LEU A 163 -5.89 6.73 -10.50
N SER A 164 -5.29 7.90 -10.28
CA SER A 164 -4.89 8.82 -11.35
C SER A 164 -3.84 8.21 -12.28
N TYR A 165 -2.89 7.42 -11.75
CA TYR A 165 -1.94 6.65 -12.55
C TYR A 165 -2.65 5.65 -13.48
N TYR A 166 -3.60 4.88 -12.96
CA TYR A 166 -4.33 3.90 -13.78
C TYR A 166 -5.23 4.56 -14.83
N ARG A 167 -5.79 5.73 -14.52
CA ARG A 167 -6.54 6.52 -15.50
C ARG A 167 -5.62 7.02 -16.63
N ASP A 168 -4.50 7.64 -16.28
CA ASP A 168 -3.59 8.26 -17.25
C ASP A 168 -2.78 7.24 -18.07
N SER A 169 -2.55 6.02 -17.55
CA SER A 169 -1.94 4.92 -18.29
C SER A 169 -2.92 4.17 -19.22
N GLY A 170 -4.18 4.60 -19.30
CA GLY A 170 -5.21 3.97 -20.14
C GLY A 170 -5.69 2.61 -19.61
N GLN A 171 -5.37 2.25 -18.37
CA GLN A 171 -5.78 1.00 -17.73
C GLN A 171 -7.18 1.14 -17.09
N SER A 172 -8.18 1.48 -17.90
CA SER A 172 -9.58 1.63 -17.45
C SER A 172 -10.15 0.35 -16.83
N SER A 173 -9.62 -0.82 -17.20
CA SER A 173 -9.99 -2.11 -16.60
C SER A 173 -9.70 -2.18 -15.09
N MET A 174 -8.68 -1.47 -14.60
CA MET A 174 -8.40 -1.40 -13.15
C MET A 174 -9.53 -0.70 -12.40
N TRP A 175 -10.15 0.32 -13.00
CA TRP A 175 -11.27 1.02 -12.36
C TRP A 175 -12.47 0.09 -12.18
N SER A 176 -12.91 -0.56 -13.25
CA SER A 176 -14.03 -1.51 -13.18
C SER A 176 -13.73 -2.68 -12.24
N PHE A 177 -12.48 -3.16 -12.22
CA PHE A 177 -12.03 -4.17 -11.26
C PHE A 177 -12.22 -3.71 -9.81
N LEU A 178 -11.75 -2.49 -9.47
CA LEU A 178 -11.86 -1.93 -8.12
C LEU A 178 -13.31 -1.75 -7.69
N ASP A 179 -14.20 -1.30 -8.59
CA ASP A 179 -15.64 -1.21 -8.27
C ASP A 179 -16.21 -2.59 -7.93
N GLY A 180 -15.86 -3.59 -8.74
CA GLY A 180 -16.31 -4.97 -8.56
C GLY A 180 -15.86 -5.60 -7.24
N ILE A 181 -14.64 -5.32 -6.76
CA ILE A 181 -14.14 -5.90 -5.50
C ILE A 181 -14.49 -5.05 -4.26
N CYS A 182 -14.67 -3.74 -4.41
CA CYS A 182 -14.99 -2.87 -3.29
C CYS A 182 -16.49 -2.77 -3.00
N ALA A 183 -17.36 -3.02 -3.97
CA ALA A 183 -18.81 -3.06 -3.71
C ALA A 183 -19.18 -4.12 -2.66
N PRO A 184 -18.72 -5.39 -2.74
CA PRO A 184 -18.97 -6.40 -1.70
C PRO A 184 -18.40 -6.03 -0.33
N VAL A 185 -17.15 -5.56 -0.27
CA VAL A 185 -16.50 -5.12 0.99
C VAL A 185 -17.34 -4.04 1.66
N LYS A 186 -17.70 -2.99 0.91
CA LYS A 186 -18.53 -1.91 1.46
C LYS A 186 -19.89 -2.47 1.89
N ALA A 187 -20.60 -3.21 1.04
CA ALA A 187 -21.92 -3.75 1.39
C ALA A 187 -21.89 -4.58 2.68
N GLN A 188 -20.85 -5.40 2.88
CA GLN A 188 -20.73 -6.25 4.05
C GLN A 188 -20.36 -5.48 5.34
N TYR A 189 -19.52 -4.44 5.24
CA TYR A 189 -18.91 -3.80 6.41
C TYR A 189 -19.31 -2.34 6.64
N ASN A 190 -20.16 -1.76 5.79
CA ASN A 190 -20.61 -0.36 5.88
C ASN A 190 -21.28 -0.05 7.23
N ALA A 191 -22.18 -0.91 7.72
CA ALA A 191 -22.83 -0.73 9.02
C ALA A 191 -21.83 -0.70 10.19
N GLN A 192 -20.69 -1.39 10.06
CA GLN A 192 -19.69 -1.50 11.12
C GLN A 192 -18.72 -0.32 11.14
N TYR A 193 -18.36 0.23 9.97
CA TYR A 193 -17.24 1.18 9.83
C TYR A 193 -17.60 2.54 9.21
N LEU A 194 -18.77 2.74 8.61
CA LEU A 194 -19.08 4.01 7.94
C LEU A 194 -19.02 5.21 8.89
N SER A 195 -19.65 5.11 10.06
CA SER A 195 -19.65 6.18 11.07
C SER A 195 -18.28 6.40 11.72
N LYS A 196 -17.31 5.52 11.44
CA LYS A 196 -15.94 5.54 11.96
C LYS A 196 -14.93 5.96 10.89
N PHE A 197 -15.38 6.23 9.67
CA PHE A 197 -14.52 6.60 8.57
C PHE A 197 -14.11 8.07 8.67
N ASP A 198 -13.20 8.35 9.60
CA ASP A 198 -12.68 9.69 9.84
C ASP A 198 -11.22 9.65 10.35
N LYS A 199 -10.57 10.81 10.29
CA LYS A 199 -9.15 10.98 10.66
C LYS A 199 -8.87 10.61 12.12
N LYS A 200 -9.76 10.98 13.06
CA LYS A 200 -9.57 10.74 14.50
C LYS A 200 -9.71 9.26 14.82
N TYR A 201 -10.73 8.60 14.28
CA TYR A 201 -10.93 7.18 14.49
C TYR A 201 -9.77 6.35 13.95
N LEU A 202 -9.29 6.64 12.72
CA LEU A 202 -8.12 5.94 12.17
C LEU A 202 -6.90 6.13 13.07
N ALA A 203 -6.60 7.35 13.51
CA ALA A 203 -5.45 7.62 14.38
C ALA A 203 -5.53 6.83 15.71
N SER A 204 -6.71 6.76 16.32
CA SER A 204 -6.90 6.05 17.59
C SER A 204 -6.96 4.53 17.46
N ASN A 205 -7.26 3.99 16.27
CA ASN A 205 -7.55 2.56 16.09
C ASN A 205 -6.68 1.90 15.00
N PHE A 206 -5.65 2.57 14.50
CA PHE A 206 -4.88 2.10 13.36
C PHE A 206 -4.34 0.68 13.56
N GLN A 207 -3.77 0.37 14.73
CA GLN A 207 -3.25 -0.97 15.02
C GLN A 207 -4.30 -2.07 14.90
N SER A 208 -5.54 -1.80 15.35
CA SER A 208 -6.64 -2.76 15.23
C SER A 208 -7.14 -2.87 13.79
N LEU A 209 -7.22 -1.75 13.07
CA LEU A 209 -7.68 -1.71 11.69
C LEU A 209 -6.71 -2.38 10.73
N ALA A 210 -5.41 -2.14 10.92
CA ALA A 210 -4.32 -2.65 10.11
C ALA A 210 -3.69 -3.91 10.71
N ASN A 211 -4.42 -4.65 11.55
CA ASN A 211 -3.97 -5.95 12.05
C ASN A 211 -3.69 -6.87 10.85
N PRO A 212 -2.45 -7.31 10.63
CA PRO A 212 -2.09 -8.11 9.45
C PRO A 212 -2.75 -9.50 9.43
N GLU A 213 -3.21 -10.04 10.56
CA GLU A 213 -3.98 -11.29 10.58
C GLU A 213 -5.44 -11.09 10.16
N ASP A 214 -5.96 -9.88 10.35
CA ASP A 214 -7.33 -9.50 10.02
C ASP A 214 -7.48 -8.01 9.62
N PRO A 215 -6.94 -7.60 8.47
CA PRO A 215 -7.00 -6.19 8.08
C PRO A 215 -8.37 -5.80 7.49
N THR A 216 -9.46 -6.49 7.86
CA THR A 216 -10.82 -6.23 7.35
C THR A 216 -11.19 -4.76 7.45
N GLY A 217 -10.91 -4.14 8.60
CA GLY A 217 -11.19 -2.72 8.83
C GLY A 217 -10.40 -1.83 7.87
N TYR A 218 -9.09 -2.07 7.73
CA TYR A 218 -8.26 -1.30 6.80
C TYR A 218 -8.66 -1.52 5.34
N VAL A 219 -9.05 -2.74 4.93
CA VAL A 219 -9.58 -3.02 3.58
C VAL A 219 -10.87 -2.25 3.30
N TYR A 220 -11.77 -2.13 4.29
CA TYR A 220 -12.94 -1.25 4.16
C TYR A 220 -12.53 0.21 3.97
N PHE A 221 -11.57 0.72 4.74
CA PHE A 221 -11.07 2.09 4.60
C PHE A 221 -10.45 2.33 3.22
N MET A 222 -9.65 1.39 2.71
CA MET A 222 -9.13 1.45 1.34
C MET A 222 -10.25 1.53 0.31
N CYS A 223 -11.28 0.70 0.42
CA CYS A 223 -12.41 0.74 -0.51
C CYS A 223 -13.23 2.02 -0.42
N LYS A 224 -13.29 2.66 0.75
CA LYS A 224 -13.88 4.00 0.91
C LYS A 224 -13.01 5.10 0.31
N TRP A 225 -11.70 5.07 0.51
CA TRP A 225 -10.79 6.00 -0.17
C TRP A 225 -10.78 5.82 -1.68
N ILE A 226 -10.95 4.58 -2.19
CA ILE A 226 -11.09 4.32 -3.62
C ILE A 226 -12.37 4.96 -4.17
N GLU A 227 -13.50 4.79 -3.48
CA GLU A 227 -14.78 5.43 -3.85
C GLU A 227 -14.64 6.95 -3.96
N MET A 228 -14.17 7.60 -2.89
CA MET A 228 -13.95 9.05 -2.89
C MET A 228 -12.92 9.48 -3.93
N GLY A 229 -11.82 8.74 -4.04
CA GLY A 229 -10.74 9.06 -4.97
C GLY A 229 -11.17 8.97 -6.43
N LYS A 230 -12.17 8.13 -6.76
CA LYS A 230 -12.74 8.08 -8.11
C LYS A 230 -13.65 9.27 -8.39
N GLU A 231 -14.46 9.70 -7.42
CA GLU A 231 -15.32 10.89 -7.51
C GLU A 231 -14.47 12.15 -7.72
N ASP A 232 -13.35 12.27 -7.01
CA ASP A 232 -12.50 13.47 -6.99
C ASP A 232 -11.20 13.34 -7.82
N SER A 233 -11.07 12.30 -8.65
CA SER A 233 -9.83 12.07 -9.39
C SER A 233 -9.51 13.23 -10.33
N VAL A 234 -8.34 13.86 -10.16
CA VAL A 234 -7.81 14.92 -11.06
C VAL A 234 -6.59 14.39 -11.82
N ASN A 235 -6.15 15.06 -12.88
CA ASN A 235 -5.01 14.61 -13.69
C ASN A 235 -3.76 14.30 -12.84
N LEU A 236 -3.00 13.26 -13.18
CA LEU A 236 -1.82 12.82 -12.41
C LEU A 236 -0.77 13.92 -12.23
N THR A 237 -0.62 14.81 -13.22
CA THR A 237 0.26 15.97 -13.11
C THR A 237 -0.13 16.87 -11.94
N THR A 238 -1.43 17.07 -11.70
CA THR A 238 -1.92 17.86 -10.57
C THR A 238 -1.55 17.20 -9.24
N GLU A 239 -1.74 15.89 -9.11
CA GLU A 239 -1.39 15.13 -7.90
C GLU A 239 0.11 15.23 -7.57
N PHE A 240 0.98 15.09 -8.57
CA PHE A 240 2.43 15.08 -8.34
C PHE A 240 3.03 16.47 -8.13
N VAL A 241 2.48 17.51 -8.77
CA VAL A 241 2.96 18.89 -8.61
C VAL A 241 2.44 19.49 -7.30
N TRP A 242 1.20 19.19 -6.89
CA TRP A 242 0.66 19.65 -5.60
C TRP A 242 1.54 19.19 -4.43
N LEU A 243 2.00 17.93 -4.46
CA LEU A 243 2.84 17.35 -3.42
C LEU A 243 4.15 18.13 -3.20
N GLN A 244 4.77 18.65 -4.25
CA GLN A 244 5.99 19.45 -4.16
C GLN A 244 5.75 20.82 -3.51
N ASN A 245 4.55 21.36 -3.66
CA ASN A 245 4.17 22.65 -3.11
C ASN A 245 3.57 22.55 -1.70
N LEU A 246 3.37 21.33 -1.19
CA LEU A 246 2.65 21.08 0.05
C LEU A 246 3.24 21.82 1.28
N PRO A 247 4.56 21.88 1.50
CA PRO A 247 5.10 22.63 2.64
C PRO A 247 4.75 24.12 2.61
N ALA A 248 4.76 24.73 1.42
CA ALA A 248 4.39 26.13 1.25
C ALA A 248 2.87 26.34 1.47
N LEU A 249 2.04 25.40 1.03
CA LEU A 249 0.58 25.44 1.22
C LEU A 249 0.20 25.30 2.69
N GLU A 250 0.85 24.41 3.44
CA GLU A 250 0.61 24.24 4.88
C GLU A 250 1.10 25.46 5.68
N ALA A 251 2.28 26.00 5.35
CA ALA A 251 2.76 27.24 5.97
C ALA A 251 1.81 28.43 5.73
N ALA A 252 1.22 28.52 4.53
CA ALA A 252 0.22 29.54 4.22
C ALA A 252 -1.12 29.31 4.94
N HIS A 253 -1.53 28.06 5.16
CA HIS A 253 -2.72 27.73 5.94
C HIS A 253 -2.56 28.15 7.40
N ASP A 254 -1.42 27.80 8.01
CA ASP A 254 -1.15 28.11 9.42
C ASP A 254 -0.97 29.62 9.65
N ALA A 255 -0.38 30.33 8.69
CA ALA A 255 -0.27 31.79 8.74
C ALA A 255 -1.62 32.51 8.67
N ASN A 256 -2.67 31.86 8.13
CA ASN A 256 -4.02 32.42 8.01
C ASN A 256 -4.97 31.97 9.14
N GLY A 257 -4.46 31.31 10.18
CA GLY A 257 -5.20 31.07 11.43
C GLY A 257 -6.26 29.97 11.38
N GLY A 258 -5.98 28.85 10.71
CA GLY A 258 -6.84 27.66 10.71
C GLY A 258 -7.08 27.04 12.09
#